data_AF-A0A1W9VQE5-F1
#
_entry.id   AF-A0A1W9VQE5-F1
#
_cell.length_a   1.000
_cell.length_b   1.000
_cell.length_c   1.000
_cell.angle_alpha   90.00
_cell.angle_beta   90.00
_cell.angle_gamma   90.00
#
_symmetry.space_group_name_H-M   'P 1'
#
loop_
_entity.id
_entity.type
_entity.pdbx_description
1 polymer ?
#
loop_
_entity_poly.entity_id
_entity_poly.type
_entity_poly.pdbx_seq_one_letter_code
_entity_poly.pdbx_strand_id
1 'polypeptide(L)'
;MKKIVIVVLLITLTMSCVTKISNLKSNPGKYAGNSVKISGVVTKLVKVPFTEYTFLELTDKSDNILIFSLNEHKKGQNTTISAKVIGYSSEDQQQSTLLVIGSIEQFLLDSGIFNEENVTKPAKKIGETISKALAAMDATYFLIEDNL
;
A
#
# COMPACT_ATOMS: atom_id res chain seq x y z
N MET A 1 21.63 -36.05 -17.03
CA MET A 1 21.11 -34.74 -17.52
C MET A 1 19.61 -34.53 -17.31
N LYS A 2 18.95 -35.17 -16.31
CA LYS A 2 17.51 -34.94 -16.00
C LYS A 2 17.25 -34.03 -14.79
N LYS A 3 18.26 -33.79 -13.95
CA LYS A 3 18.12 -33.00 -12.70
C LYS A 3 18.22 -31.49 -12.90
N ILE A 4 18.85 -31.03 -13.99
CA ILE A 4 19.08 -29.59 -14.25
C ILE A 4 17.80 -28.90 -14.74
N VAL A 5 16.91 -29.61 -15.43
CA VAL A 5 15.67 -29.05 -15.98
C VAL A 5 14.66 -28.68 -14.89
N ILE A 6 14.67 -29.37 -13.75
CA ILE A 6 13.73 -29.13 -12.64
C ILE A 6 14.10 -27.85 -11.86
N VAL A 7 15.39 -27.53 -11.75
CA VAL A 7 15.84 -26.34 -11.00
C VAL A 7 15.52 -25.04 -11.75
N VAL A 8 15.62 -25.04 -13.08
CA VAL A 8 15.30 -23.86 -13.90
C VAL A 8 13.79 -23.57 -13.93
N LEU A 9 12.94 -24.61 -13.89
CA LEU A 9 11.48 -24.45 -13.86
C LEU A 9 10.96 -23.91 -12.51
N LEU A 10 11.67 -24.19 -11.41
CA LEU A 10 11.30 -23.68 -10.08
C LEU A 10 11.64 -22.19 -9.93
N ILE A 11 12.67 -21.70 -10.64
CA ILE A 11 13.12 -20.30 -10.59
C ILE A 11 12.23 -19.38 -11.45
N THR A 12 11.58 -19.91 -12.49
CA THR A 12 10.69 -19.11 -13.36
C THR A 12 9.27 -18.91 -12.80
N LEU A 13 8.85 -19.71 -11.80
CA LEU A 13 7.53 -19.62 -11.19
C LEU A 13 7.38 -18.48 -10.15
N THR A 14 8.47 -17.80 -9.78
CA THR A 14 8.40 -16.67 -8.84
C THR A 14 8.31 -15.31 -9.53
N MET A 15 8.02 -15.26 -10.84
CA MET A 15 7.58 -14.05 -11.55
C MET A 15 6.23 -13.61 -10.97
N SER A 16 6.28 -12.99 -9.80
CA SER A 16 5.13 -12.44 -9.08
C SER A 16 4.38 -11.51 -10.03
N CYS A 17 3.13 -11.81 -10.33
CA CYS A 17 2.35 -11.06 -11.31
C CYS A 17 2.23 -9.59 -10.86
N VAL A 18 2.74 -8.66 -11.68
CA VAL A 18 2.55 -7.22 -11.47
C VAL A 18 1.11 -6.87 -11.84
N THR A 19 0.40 -6.29 -10.89
CA THR A 19 -0.99 -5.83 -11.05
C THR A 19 -0.99 -4.44 -11.68
N LYS A 20 -1.73 -4.28 -12.78
CA LYS A 20 -1.97 -2.96 -13.40
C LYS A 20 -2.83 -2.10 -12.48
N ILE A 21 -2.54 -0.80 -12.43
CA ILE A 21 -3.29 0.13 -11.57
C ILE A 21 -4.78 0.15 -11.95
N SER A 22 -5.11 0.20 -13.24
CA SER A 22 -6.50 0.17 -13.70
C SER A 22 -7.25 -1.08 -13.23
N ASN A 23 -6.60 -2.25 -13.22
CA ASN A 23 -7.22 -3.49 -12.77
C ASN A 23 -7.58 -3.45 -11.28
N LEU A 24 -6.72 -2.83 -10.47
CA LEU A 24 -6.97 -2.62 -9.04
C LEU A 24 -8.16 -1.67 -8.85
N LYS A 25 -8.16 -0.53 -9.53
CA LYS A 25 -9.24 0.46 -9.49
C LYS A 25 -10.60 -0.08 -9.92
N SER A 26 -10.64 -0.89 -10.98
CA SER A 26 -11.88 -1.45 -11.47
C SER A 26 -12.42 -2.62 -10.63
N ASN A 27 -11.57 -3.28 -9.83
CA ASN A 27 -11.98 -4.46 -9.05
C ASN A 27 -11.36 -4.47 -7.63
N PRO A 28 -11.55 -3.42 -6.82
CA PRO A 28 -10.85 -3.27 -5.55
C PRO A 28 -11.16 -4.41 -4.56
N GLY A 29 -12.40 -4.92 -4.56
CA GLY A 29 -12.81 -6.05 -3.71
C GLY A 29 -12.06 -7.36 -3.96
N LYS A 30 -11.48 -7.55 -5.16
CA LYS A 30 -10.62 -8.71 -5.46
C LYS A 30 -9.28 -8.64 -4.72
N TYR A 31 -8.79 -7.43 -4.46
CA TYR A 31 -7.47 -7.19 -3.90
C TYR A 31 -7.49 -6.84 -2.41
N ALA A 32 -8.63 -6.36 -1.90
CA ALA A 32 -8.80 -6.01 -0.49
C ALA A 32 -8.31 -7.15 0.44
N GLY A 33 -7.45 -6.79 1.40
CA GLY A 33 -6.82 -7.72 2.34
C GLY A 33 -5.54 -8.39 1.84
N ASN A 34 -5.21 -8.28 0.55
CA ASN A 34 -4.03 -8.92 -0.05
C ASN A 34 -2.93 -7.89 -0.37
N SER A 35 -1.68 -8.37 -0.42
CA SER A 35 -0.56 -7.61 -0.99
C SER A 35 -0.52 -7.76 -2.51
N VAL A 36 -0.26 -6.65 -3.19
CA VAL A 36 -0.14 -6.56 -4.66
C VAL A 36 1.18 -5.91 -5.03
N LYS A 37 1.77 -6.34 -6.15
CA LYS A 37 2.93 -5.64 -6.75
C LYS A 37 2.45 -4.72 -7.86
N ILE A 38 2.84 -3.45 -7.81
CA ILE A 38 2.46 -2.42 -8.78
C ILE A 38 3.74 -1.78 -9.30
N SER A 39 3.89 -1.69 -10.63
CA SER A 39 5.05 -1.04 -11.25
C SER A 39 4.63 0.26 -11.91
N GLY A 40 5.41 1.32 -11.72
CA GLY A 40 5.14 2.61 -12.32
C GLY A 40 6.21 3.66 -12.01
N VAL A 41 5.95 4.88 -12.46
CA VAL A 41 6.80 6.05 -12.20
C VAL A 41 6.21 6.87 -11.06
N VAL A 42 7.05 7.24 -10.09
CA VAL A 42 6.66 8.13 -9.00
C VAL A 42 6.47 9.55 -9.54
N THR A 43 5.24 10.02 -9.67
CA THR A 43 4.90 11.33 -10.24
C THR A 43 4.79 12.44 -9.20
N LYS A 44 4.37 12.10 -7.97
CA LYS A 44 4.26 13.03 -6.85
C LYS A 44 4.73 12.38 -5.56
N LEU A 45 5.26 13.21 -4.66
CA LEU A 45 5.64 12.87 -3.30
C LEU A 45 5.14 13.97 -2.39
N VAL A 46 4.38 13.60 -1.36
CA VAL A 46 3.84 14.50 -0.35
C VAL A 46 4.32 13.97 1.01
N LYS A 47 5.35 14.61 1.57
CA LYS A 47 5.85 14.27 2.90
C LYS A 47 4.81 14.69 3.94
N VAL A 48 4.48 13.79 4.85
CA VAL A 48 3.60 14.10 5.97
C VAL A 48 4.39 14.95 6.96
N PRO A 49 3.91 16.16 7.32
CA PRO A 49 4.65 17.06 8.19
C PRO A 49 5.06 16.40 9.51
N PHE A 50 6.29 16.66 9.95
CA PHE A 50 6.86 16.17 11.23
C PHE A 50 6.99 14.64 11.33
N THR A 51 7.05 13.94 10.19
CA THR A 51 7.21 12.49 10.13
C THR A 51 8.07 12.07 8.95
N GLU A 52 8.51 10.82 8.91
CA GLU A 52 9.19 10.22 7.76
C GLU A 52 8.22 9.63 6.72
N TYR A 53 6.90 9.66 6.98
CA TYR A 53 5.92 9.10 6.06
C TYR A 53 5.75 9.96 4.82
N THR A 54 5.50 9.30 3.69
CA THR A 54 5.23 9.95 2.42
C THR A 54 4.02 9.33 1.75
N PHE A 55 3.13 10.17 1.22
CA PHE A 55 2.19 9.74 0.20
C PHE A 55 2.86 9.91 -1.15
N LEU A 56 2.97 8.82 -1.90
CA LEU A 56 3.49 8.85 -3.27
C LEU A 56 2.37 8.56 -4.26
N GLU A 57 2.39 9.27 -5.39
CA GLU A 57 1.55 8.96 -6.54
C GLU A 57 2.39 8.14 -7.51
N LEU A 58 1.99 6.88 -7.72
CA LEU A 58 2.61 5.98 -8.68
C LEU A 58 1.73 5.96 -9.94
N THR A 59 2.33 6.22 -11.10
CA THR A 59 1.62 6.25 -12.39
C THR A 59 2.17 5.20 -13.33
N ASP A 60 1.30 4.38 -13.91
CA ASP A 60 1.63 3.46 -15.00
C ASP A 60 0.97 3.92 -16.31
N LYS A 61 1.01 3.10 -17.37
CA LYS A 61 0.38 3.46 -18.66
C LYS A 61 -1.15 3.46 -18.60
N SER A 62 -1.75 2.92 -17.54
CA SER A 62 -3.18 2.70 -17.39
C SER A 62 -3.84 3.76 -16.50
N ASP A 63 -3.19 4.14 -15.40
CA ASP A 63 -3.72 5.12 -14.44
C ASP A 63 -2.65 5.52 -13.39
N ASN A 64 -3.06 6.28 -12.37
CA ASN A 64 -2.28 6.62 -11.18
C ASN A 64 -2.90 6.04 -9.89
N ILE A 65 -2.10 5.91 -8.82
CA ILE A 65 -2.57 5.45 -7.51
C ILE A 65 -1.76 6.09 -6.39
N LEU A 66 -2.40 6.39 -5.27
CA LEU A 66 -1.74 6.88 -4.07
C LEU A 66 -1.33 5.71 -3.17
N ILE A 67 -0.09 5.73 -2.70
CA ILE A 67 0.48 4.73 -1.80
C ILE A 67 1.09 5.45 -0.59
N PHE A 68 0.79 4.97 0.61
CA PHE A 68 1.42 5.42 1.84
C PHE A 68 2.66 4.59 2.11
N SER A 69 3.79 5.25 2.37
CA SER A 69 5.09 4.61 2.43
C SER A 69 6.00 5.24 3.50
N LEU A 70 6.90 4.40 4.01
CA LEU A 70 8.07 4.81 4.79
C LEU A 70 9.38 4.75 4.01
N ASN A 71 9.36 4.08 2.84
CA ASN A 71 10.55 3.86 2.04
C ASN A 71 10.92 5.14 1.30
N GLU A 72 12.22 5.34 1.10
CA GLU A 72 12.70 6.47 0.31
C GLU A 72 12.40 6.25 -1.18
N HIS A 73 11.56 7.12 -1.73
CA HIS A 73 11.27 7.18 -3.16
C HIS A 73 11.64 8.55 -3.74
N LYS A 74 12.01 8.59 -5.01
CA LYS A 74 12.34 9.83 -5.72
C LYS A 74 11.33 10.12 -6.82
N LYS A 75 10.94 11.39 -6.96
CA LYS A 75 10.11 11.83 -8.09
C LYS A 75 10.82 11.52 -9.41
N GLY A 76 10.11 10.90 -10.34
CA GLY A 76 10.63 10.43 -11.63
C GLY A 76 11.25 9.02 -11.59
N GLN A 77 11.36 8.40 -10.42
CA GLN A 77 11.85 7.03 -10.29
C GLN A 77 10.84 6.04 -10.85
N ASN A 78 11.30 5.14 -11.72
CA ASN A 78 10.54 3.95 -12.09
C ASN A 78 10.81 2.86 -11.04
N THR A 79 9.75 2.34 -10.42
CA THR A 79 9.86 1.41 -9.30
C THR A 79 8.74 0.36 -9.34
N THR A 80 8.94 -0.74 -8.62
CA THR A 80 7.89 -1.74 -8.36
C THR A 80 7.69 -1.82 -6.85
N ILE A 81 6.48 -1.50 -6.41
CA ILE A 81 6.11 -1.43 -5.01
C ILE A 81 5.21 -2.61 -4.67
N SER A 82 5.54 -3.33 -3.61
CA SER A 82 4.62 -4.28 -2.96
C SER A 82 3.80 -3.49 -1.95
N ALA A 83 2.48 -3.58 -2.03
CA ALA A 83 1.60 -2.83 -1.15
C ALA A 83 0.38 -3.67 -0.74
N LYS A 84 0.01 -3.56 0.54
CA LYS A 84 -1.22 -4.12 1.08
C LYS A 84 -2.41 -3.23 0.70
N VAL A 85 -3.46 -3.86 0.16
CA VAL A 85 -4.70 -3.18 -0.18
C VAL A 85 -5.66 -3.26 1.02
N ILE A 86 -5.98 -2.10 1.59
CA ILE A 86 -6.94 -1.97 2.70
C ILE A 86 -8.29 -1.56 2.10
N GLY A 87 -9.30 -2.41 2.24
CA GLY A 87 -10.66 -2.07 1.80
C GLY A 87 -11.24 -0.94 2.64
N TYR A 88 -12.02 -0.06 2.01
CA TYR A 88 -12.73 1.02 2.67
C TYR A 88 -14.16 1.12 2.13
N SER A 89 -15.13 1.27 3.03
CA SER A 89 -16.54 1.50 2.68
C SER A 89 -17.01 2.78 3.35
N SER A 90 -17.55 3.72 2.56
CA SER A 90 -18.21 4.92 3.08
C SER A 90 -19.54 4.60 3.77
N GLU A 91 -20.21 3.52 3.37
CA GLU A 91 -21.45 3.04 4.00
C GLU A 91 -21.20 2.49 5.41
N ASP A 92 -20.02 1.90 5.63
CA ASP A 92 -19.58 1.39 6.94
C ASP A 92 -18.30 2.11 7.38
N GLN A 93 -18.42 3.42 7.50
CA GLN A 93 -17.28 4.30 7.82
C GLN A 93 -16.63 3.94 9.16
N GLN A 94 -17.41 3.55 10.16
CA GLN A 94 -16.88 3.24 11.50
C GLN A 94 -15.99 1.99 11.45
N GLN A 95 -16.48 0.89 10.86
CA GLN A 95 -15.69 -0.34 10.75
C GLN A 95 -14.49 -0.14 9.83
N SER A 96 -14.67 0.55 8.71
CA SER A 96 -13.58 0.86 7.77
C SER A 96 -12.48 1.71 8.42
N THR A 97 -12.86 2.67 9.26
CA THR A 97 -11.90 3.50 10.01
C THR A 97 -11.09 2.64 10.99
N LEU A 98 -11.73 1.70 11.70
CA LEU A 98 -11.02 0.78 12.60
C LEU A 98 -10.04 -0.12 11.84
N LEU A 99 -10.43 -0.62 10.65
CA LEU A 99 -9.55 -1.41 9.79
C LEU A 99 -8.34 -0.61 9.30
N VAL A 100 -8.54 0.65 8.91
CA VAL A 100 -7.45 1.55 8.51
C VAL A 100 -6.51 1.81 9.69
N ILE A 101 -7.05 2.12 10.87
CA ILE A 101 -6.26 2.33 12.09
C ILE A 101 -5.42 1.10 12.43
N GLY A 102 -6.03 -0.09 12.49
CA GLY A 102 -5.31 -1.32 12.81
C GLY A 102 -4.25 -1.68 11.76
N SER A 103 -4.51 -1.38 10.48
CA SER A 103 -3.52 -1.59 9.41
C SER A 103 -2.33 -0.65 9.54
N ILE A 104 -2.56 0.61 9.92
CA ILE A 104 -1.49 1.57 10.21
C ILE A 104 -0.75 1.18 11.48
N GLU A 105 -1.44 0.77 12.53
CA GLU A 105 -0.83 0.31 13.78
C GLU A 105 0.15 -0.83 13.51
N GLN A 106 -0.28 -1.86 12.77
CA GLN A 106 0.60 -2.95 12.38
C GLN A 106 1.78 -2.46 11.53
N PHE A 107 1.54 -1.60 10.54
CA PHE A 107 2.60 -1.03 9.70
C PHE A 107 3.65 -0.26 10.52
N LEU A 108 3.21 0.50 11.52
CA LEU A 108 4.08 1.27 12.41
C LEU A 108 4.89 0.36 13.33
N LEU A 109 4.29 -0.72 13.85
CA LEU A 109 5.01 -1.75 14.61
C LEU A 109 6.06 -2.45 13.74
N ASP A 110 5.68 -2.87 12.54
CA ASP A 110 6.57 -3.57 11.60
C ASP A 110 7.75 -2.69 11.15
N SER A 111 7.56 -1.37 11.10
CA SER A 111 8.62 -0.41 10.78
C SER A 111 9.66 -0.21 11.89
N GLY A 112 9.40 -0.68 13.12
CA GLY A 112 10.27 -0.50 14.27
C GLY A 112 10.31 0.92 14.85
N ILE A 113 9.49 1.85 14.34
CA ILE A 113 9.43 3.24 14.83
C ILE A 113 8.72 3.32 16.18
N PHE A 114 7.72 2.46 16.40
CA PHE A 114 6.93 2.40 17.61
C PHE A 114 6.96 0.99 18.22
N ASN A 115 6.61 0.91 19.50
CA ASN A 115 6.37 -0.34 20.19
C ASN A 115 4.88 -0.48 20.54
N GLU A 116 4.48 -1.66 21.01
CA GLU A 116 3.07 -1.96 21.34
C GLU A 116 2.48 -0.96 22.36
N GLU A 117 3.30 -0.43 23.27
CA GLU A 117 2.84 0.49 24.32
C GLU A 117 2.51 1.89 23.80
N ASN A 118 3.13 2.33 22.70
CA ASN A 118 3.05 3.73 22.24
C ASN A 118 2.53 3.92 20.81
N VAL A 119 2.26 2.85 20.06
CA VAL A 119 1.83 2.90 18.66
C VAL A 119 0.36 3.36 18.48
N THR A 120 -0.52 3.02 19.42
CA THR A 120 -1.98 3.14 19.22
C THR A 120 -2.43 4.58 19.00
N LYS A 121 -1.88 5.54 19.75
CA LYS A 121 -2.28 6.95 19.64
C LYS A 121 -1.83 7.60 18.30
N PRO A 122 -0.56 7.45 17.87
CA PRO A 122 -0.14 7.83 16.51
C PRO A 122 -0.98 7.16 15.42
N ALA A 123 -1.15 5.84 15.49
CA ALA A 123 -1.90 5.07 14.49
C ALA A 123 -3.35 5.58 14.35
N LYS A 124 -4.03 5.80 15.48
CA LYS A 124 -5.37 6.38 15.50
C LYS A 124 -5.43 7.73 14.82
N LYS A 125 -4.51 8.66 15.15
CA LYS A 125 -4.50 10.00 14.55
C LYS A 125 -4.27 9.97 13.04
N ILE A 126 -3.35 9.14 12.58
CA ILE A 126 -3.05 8.97 11.15
C ILE A 126 -4.26 8.31 10.45
N GLY A 127 -4.79 7.22 11.02
CA GLY A 127 -5.90 6.48 10.45
C GLY A 127 -7.20 7.26 10.38
N GLU A 128 -7.53 8.07 11.39
CA GLU A 128 -8.68 8.98 11.33
C GLU A 128 -8.51 10.05 10.25
N THR A 129 -7.29 10.58 10.07
CA THR A 129 -7.00 11.58 9.04
C THR A 129 -7.15 10.99 7.65
N ILE A 130 -6.57 9.81 7.43
CA ILE A 130 -6.68 9.07 6.16
C ILE A 130 -8.14 8.71 5.90
N SER A 131 -8.85 8.18 6.89
CA SER A 131 -10.27 7.80 6.74
C SER A 131 -11.16 8.99 6.38
N LYS A 132 -10.90 10.19 6.92
CA LYS A 132 -11.61 11.41 6.50
C LYS A 132 -11.33 11.78 5.04
N ALA A 133 -10.07 11.65 4.60
CA ALA A 133 -9.71 11.91 3.21
C ALA A 133 -10.35 10.88 2.26
N LEU A 134 -10.34 9.59 2.63
CA LEU A 134 -10.96 8.51 1.85
C LEU A 134 -12.48 8.72 1.73
N ALA A 135 -13.16 9.06 2.82
CA ALA A 135 -14.58 9.40 2.80
C ALA A 135 -14.88 10.60 1.88
N ALA A 136 -14.08 11.67 1.97
CA ALA A 136 -14.29 12.87 1.16
C ALA A 136 -14.08 12.63 -0.35
N MET A 137 -13.41 11.54 -0.71
CA MET A 137 -13.11 11.16 -2.09
C MET A 137 -13.97 9.99 -2.59
N ASP A 138 -14.92 9.49 -1.78
CA ASP A 138 -15.67 8.26 -2.03
C ASP A 138 -14.75 7.08 -2.43
N ALA A 139 -13.58 7.01 -1.79
CA ALA A 139 -12.60 5.97 -2.07
C ALA A 139 -13.09 4.62 -1.54
N THR A 140 -12.77 3.54 -2.25
CA THR A 140 -13.17 2.17 -1.87
C THR A 140 -12.01 1.35 -1.28
N TYR A 141 -10.80 1.94 -1.24
CA TYR A 141 -9.61 1.29 -0.74
C TYR A 141 -8.49 2.30 -0.44
N PHE A 142 -7.43 1.81 0.21
CA PHE A 142 -6.20 2.51 0.53
C PHE A 142 -5.00 1.56 0.40
N LEU A 143 -3.81 2.06 0.04
CA LEU A 143 -2.61 1.24 -0.13
C LEU A 143 -1.53 1.67 0.86
N ILE A 144 -0.95 0.68 1.52
CA ILE A 144 0.22 0.81 2.40
C ILE A 144 1.33 -0.03 1.79
N GLU A 145 2.49 0.56 1.53
CA GLU A 145 3.67 -0.19 1.08
C GLU A 145 4.11 -1.21 2.13
N ASP A 146 4.43 -2.42 1.70
CA ASP A 146 4.97 -3.46 2.57
C ASP A 146 6.40 -3.06 3.01
N ASN A 147 6.70 -3.14 4.30
CA ASN A 147 8.07 -2.96 4.80
C ASN A 147 8.87 -4.24 4.44
N LEU A 148 9.89 -4.09 3.60
CA LEU A 148 10.83 -5.16 3.23
C LEU A 148 12.07 -5.14 4.12
#